data_AF-A0A9D1T135-F1
#
_entry.id   AF-A0A9D1T135-F1
#
_cell.length_a   1.000
_cell.length_b   1.000
_cell.length_c   1.000
_cell.angle_alpha   90.00
_cell.angle_beta   90.00
_cell.angle_gamma   90.00
#
_symmetry.space_group_name_H-M   'P 1'
#
loop_
_entity.id
_entity.type
_entity.pdbx_description
1 polymer ?
#
loop_
_entity_poly.entity_id
_entity_poly.type
_entity_poly.pdbx_seq_one_letter_code
_entity_poly.pdbx_strand_id
1 'polypeptide(L)'
;MSFPIRPMRHHLRSRLQARKAFTLVEILIVVVLLGVIVAAAVPAISQYKAAQAQTVMINDGQRLGAAAQGYFAETLERAVTVKYNPATGAIGAPAAFRMQDGNRIAPDYVLPGNEIRITFDTKEAFTLKHPEGGSYTFSDKGDLSRSE
;
A
#
# COMPACT_ATOMS: atom_id res chain seq x y z
N MET A 1 -19.97 86.83 -0.21
CA MET A 1 -20.12 85.36 -0.17
C MET A 1 -18.95 84.71 -0.89
N SER A 2 -17.98 84.17 -0.16
CA SER A 2 -17.16 83.05 -0.64
C SER A 2 -16.40 82.47 0.56
N PHE A 3 -16.67 81.20 0.86
CA PHE A 3 -16.16 80.51 2.04
C PHE A 3 -14.81 79.85 1.74
N PRO A 4 -13.79 79.93 2.62
CA PRO A 4 -12.55 79.19 2.43
C PRO A 4 -12.72 77.71 2.81
N ILE A 5 -12.31 76.81 1.92
CA ILE A 5 -12.30 75.36 2.14
C ILE A 5 -11.08 75.02 3.02
N ARG A 6 -11.33 74.49 4.23
CA ARG A 6 -10.29 73.92 5.10
C ARG A 6 -9.85 72.55 4.54
N PRO A 7 -8.55 72.27 4.38
CA PRO A 7 -8.10 70.91 4.10
C PRO A 7 -8.17 70.05 5.37
N MET A 8 -8.78 68.88 5.24
CA MET A 8 -8.91 67.88 6.29
C MET A 8 -7.63 67.02 6.32
N ARG A 9 -6.91 67.05 7.44
CA ARG A 9 -5.69 66.27 7.68
C ARG A 9 -6.02 64.76 7.71
N HIS A 10 -5.60 64.00 6.70
CA HIS A 10 -5.54 62.55 6.81
C HIS A 10 -4.21 62.11 7.46
N HIS A 11 -4.25 61.85 8.77
CA HIS A 11 -3.23 61.01 9.41
C HIS A 11 -3.57 59.55 9.11
N LEU A 12 -3.20 59.07 7.92
CA LEU A 12 -3.01 57.65 7.70
C LEU A 12 -1.84 57.21 8.60
N ARG A 13 -2.15 56.84 9.85
CA ARG A 13 -1.25 56.05 10.67
C ARG A 13 -1.09 54.71 9.98
N SER A 14 -0.14 54.61 9.06
CA SER A 14 0.37 53.32 8.63
C SER A 14 0.86 52.66 9.89
N ARG A 15 0.14 51.64 10.37
CA ARG A 15 0.77 50.64 11.22
C ARG A 15 1.85 50.04 10.33
N LEU A 16 3.08 50.53 10.46
CA LEU A 16 4.26 49.87 9.94
C LEU A 16 4.16 48.45 10.50
N GLN A 17 3.73 47.51 9.66
CA GLN A 17 3.71 46.10 10.00
C GLN A 17 5.15 45.78 10.34
N ALA A 18 5.43 45.56 11.63
CA ALA A 18 6.73 45.16 12.10
C ALA A 18 7.08 43.86 11.36
N ARG A 19 7.93 43.96 10.33
CA ARG A 19 8.47 42.79 9.66
C ARG A 19 9.34 42.08 10.69
N LYS A 20 8.78 41.04 11.31
CA LYS A 20 9.49 40.17 12.23
C LYS A 20 10.53 39.43 11.39
N ALA A 21 11.77 39.90 11.42
CA ALA A 21 12.88 39.18 10.82
C ALA A 21 13.08 37.88 11.60
N PHE A 22 13.06 36.75 10.90
CA PHE A 22 13.30 35.43 11.49
C PHE A 22 14.74 35.38 11.99
N THR A 23 14.94 34.97 13.23
CA THR A 23 16.28 34.84 13.78
C THR A 23 16.93 33.56 13.25
N LEU A 24 18.25 33.58 13.05
CA LEU A 24 19.01 32.37 12.67
C LEU A 24 18.84 31.25 13.69
N VAL A 25 18.70 31.61 14.97
CA VAL A 25 18.49 30.68 16.08
C VAL A 25 17.15 29.96 15.97
N GLU A 26 16.07 30.66 15.57
CA GLU A 26 14.78 30.02 15.34
C GLU A 26 14.86 28.96 14.25
N ILE A 27 15.57 29.21 13.14
CA ILE A 27 15.75 28.19 12.09
C ILE A 27 16.67 27.06 12.56
N LEU A 28 17.74 27.36 13.31
CA LEU A 28 18.70 26.37 13.79
C LEU A 28 18.04 25.30 14.68
N ILE A 29 17.25 25.73 15.66
CA ILE A 29 16.57 24.79 16.56
C ILE A 29 15.57 23.93 15.79
N VAL A 30 14.85 24.53 14.83
CA VAL A 30 13.87 23.81 14.01
C VAL A 30 14.53 22.70 13.19
N VAL A 31 15.63 22.98 12.49
CA VAL A 31 16.30 21.94 11.69
C VAL A 31 16.93 20.84 12.54
N VAL A 32 17.41 21.18 13.74
CA VAL A 32 17.92 20.19 14.71
C VAL A 32 16.80 19.28 15.19
N LEU A 33 15.66 19.84 15.60
CA LEU A 33 14.51 19.05 16.05
C LEU A 33 13.89 18.22 14.93
N LEU A 34 13.76 18.77 13.72
CA LEU A 34 13.30 18.02 12.55
C LEU A 34 14.27 16.88 12.20
N GLY A 35 15.58 17.09 12.29
CA GLY A 35 16.59 16.06 12.05
C GLY A 35 16.47 14.88 13.02
N VAL A 36 16.25 15.15 14.31
CA VAL A 36 16.04 14.11 15.32
C VAL A 36 14.76 13.30 15.05
N ILE A 37 13.65 13.98 14.71
CA ILE A 37 12.38 13.31 14.39
C ILE A 37 12.51 12.43 13.14
N VAL A 38 13.12 12.95 12.07
CA VAL A 38 13.32 12.20 10.81
C VAL A 38 14.23 10.98 11.05
N ALA A 39 15.31 11.13 11.81
CA ALA A 39 16.22 10.03 12.11
C ALA A 39 15.50 8.86 12.81
N ALA A 40 14.59 9.15 13.74
CA ALA A 40 13.79 8.12 14.41
C ALA A 40 12.66 7.56 13.53
N ALA A 41 12.09 8.36 12.62
CA ALA A 41 10.97 7.96 11.77
C ALA A 41 11.37 6.98 10.65
N VAL A 42 12.55 7.16 10.04
CA VAL A 42 13.01 6.34 8.89
C VAL A 42 12.98 4.82 9.16
N PRO A 43 13.55 4.27 10.26
CA PRO A 43 13.54 2.83 10.50
C PRO A 43 12.15 2.25 10.80
N ALA A 44 11.20 3.05 11.26
CA ALA A 44 9.83 2.58 11.53
C ALA A 44 9.05 2.31 10.23
N ILE A 45 9.40 3.00 9.13
CA ILE A 45 8.71 2.87 7.84
C ILE A 45 8.95 1.49 7.21
N SER A 46 10.16 0.92 7.32
CA SER A 46 10.44 -0.40 6.72
C SER A 46 9.65 -1.51 7.40
N GLN A 47 9.51 -1.46 8.73
CA GLN A 47 8.73 -2.43 9.50
C GLN A 47 7.23 -2.32 9.17
N TYR A 48 6.72 -1.09 9.04
CA TYR A 48 5.33 -0.87 8.67
C TYR A 48 5.00 -1.44 7.29
N LYS A 49 5.87 -1.23 6.30
CA LYS A 49 5.70 -1.80 4.95
C LYS A 49 5.66 -3.32 4.95
N ALA A 50 6.57 -3.97 5.67
CA ALA A 50 6.59 -5.43 5.78
C ALA A 50 5.29 -5.97 6.40
N ALA A 51 4.80 -5.31 7.46
CA ALA A 51 3.54 -5.70 8.10
C ALA A 51 2.32 -5.50 7.18
N GLN A 52 2.26 -4.39 6.44
CA GLN A 52 1.21 -4.16 5.44
C GLN A 52 1.23 -5.22 4.34
N ALA A 53 2.42 -5.50 3.78
CA ALA A 53 2.60 -6.54 2.79
C ALA A 53 2.09 -7.88 3.34
N GLN A 54 2.53 -8.30 4.53
CA GLN A 54 2.07 -9.53 5.17
C GLN A 54 0.54 -9.62 5.27
N THR A 55 -0.13 -8.58 5.78
CA THR A 55 -1.59 -8.57 5.90
C THR A 55 -2.27 -8.72 4.54
N VAL A 56 -1.78 -8.01 3.53
CA VAL A 56 -2.30 -8.11 2.15
C VAL A 56 -2.08 -9.52 1.59
N MET A 57 -0.90 -10.12 1.79
CA MET A 57 -0.61 -11.47 1.33
C MET A 57 -1.55 -12.53 1.91
N ILE A 58 -1.86 -12.43 3.20
CA ILE A 58 -2.77 -13.37 3.86
C ILE A 58 -4.17 -13.25 3.26
N ASN A 59 -4.66 -12.03 3.10
CA ASN A 59 -5.98 -11.78 2.52
C ASN A 59 -6.06 -12.26 1.05
N ASP A 60 -5.03 -12.00 0.25
CA ASP A 60 -4.98 -12.43 -1.15
C ASP A 60 -4.90 -13.95 -1.29
N GLY A 61 -4.11 -14.62 -0.44
CA GLY A 61 -4.09 -16.09 -0.38
C GLY A 61 -5.45 -16.69 -0.04
N GLN A 62 -6.16 -16.12 0.94
CA GLN A 62 -7.52 -16.57 1.29
C GLN A 62 -8.51 -16.35 0.13
N ARG A 63 -8.44 -15.19 -0.54
CA ARG A 63 -9.31 -14.88 -1.70
C ARG A 63 -9.04 -15.82 -2.88
N LEU A 64 -7.77 -16.15 -3.13
CA LEU A 64 -7.37 -17.11 -4.14
C LEU A 64 -7.87 -18.53 -3.84
N GLY A 65 -7.70 -18.99 -2.60
CA GLY A 65 -8.18 -20.29 -2.16
C GLY A 65 -9.71 -20.41 -2.27
N ALA A 66 -10.45 -19.39 -1.83
CA ALA A 66 -11.90 -19.37 -1.98
C ALA A 66 -12.35 -19.43 -3.45
N ALA A 67 -11.68 -18.71 -4.35
CA ALA A 67 -11.95 -18.76 -5.79
C ALA A 67 -11.62 -20.14 -6.40
N ALA A 68 -10.53 -20.78 -5.96
CA ALA A 68 -10.17 -22.12 -6.38
C ALA A 68 -11.19 -23.17 -5.91
N GLN A 69 -11.67 -23.08 -4.66
CA GLN A 69 -12.72 -23.95 -4.14
C GLN A 69 -14.03 -23.81 -4.92
N GLY A 70 -14.43 -22.57 -5.24
CA GLY A 70 -15.58 -22.33 -6.12
C GLY A 70 -15.43 -22.99 -7.49
N TYR A 71 -14.24 -22.86 -8.09
CA TYR A 71 -13.92 -23.51 -9.37
C TYR A 71 -14.02 -25.04 -9.29
N PHE A 72 -13.46 -25.67 -8.26
CA PHE A 72 -13.49 -27.13 -8.10
C PHE A 72 -14.90 -27.67 -7.81
N ALA A 73 -15.72 -26.89 -7.10
CA ALA A 73 -17.12 -27.24 -6.87
C ALA A 73 -17.95 -27.24 -8.17
N GLU A 74 -17.65 -26.34 -9.11
CA GLU A 74 -18.37 -26.22 -10.38
C GLU A 74 -17.88 -27.19 -11.46
N THR A 75 -16.57 -27.40 -11.56
CA THR A 75 -15.95 -28.11 -12.71
C THR A 75 -15.61 -29.56 -12.43
N LEU A 76 -15.65 -30.01 -11.17
CA LEU A 76 -15.16 -31.32 -10.70
C LEU A 76 -13.67 -31.58 -11.02
N GLU A 77 -12.94 -30.57 -11.49
CA GLU A 77 -11.50 -30.62 -11.67
C GLU A 77 -10.80 -30.59 -10.31
N ARG A 78 -9.58 -31.11 -10.25
CA ARG A 78 -8.78 -31.17 -9.02
C ARG A 78 -7.62 -30.19 -8.99
N ALA A 79 -7.30 -29.60 -10.13
CA ALA A 79 -6.26 -28.62 -10.24
C ALA A 79 -6.61 -27.55 -11.27
N VAL A 80 -6.19 -26.32 -11.01
CA VAL A 80 -6.34 -25.19 -11.94
C VAL A 80 -5.08 -24.34 -11.90
N THR A 81 -4.60 -23.96 -13.08
CA THR A 81 -3.45 -23.06 -13.21
C THR A 81 -3.91 -21.71 -13.72
N VAL A 82 -3.62 -20.66 -12.96
CA VAL A 82 -3.92 -19.27 -13.32
C VAL A 82 -2.63 -18.53 -13.65
N LYS A 83 -2.70 -17.56 -14.56
CA LYS A 83 -1.59 -16.66 -14.88
C LYS A 83 -1.65 -15.45 -13.96
N TYR A 84 -0.53 -15.02 -13.40
CA TYR A 84 -0.41 -13.85 -12.51
C TYR A 84 0.55 -12.83 -13.10
N ASN A 85 0.09 -11.61 -13.41
CA ASN A 85 0.96 -10.53 -13.87
C ASN A 85 1.54 -9.74 -12.68
N PRO A 86 2.86 -9.83 -12.38
CA PRO A 86 3.46 -9.15 -11.23
C PRO A 86 3.41 -7.62 -11.32
N ALA A 87 3.42 -7.05 -12.52
CA ALA A 87 3.40 -5.59 -12.69
C ALA A 87 2.03 -4.97 -12.39
N THR A 88 0.95 -5.73 -12.59
CA THR A 88 -0.42 -5.20 -12.43
C THR A 88 -1.19 -5.90 -11.33
N GLY A 89 -0.75 -7.05 -10.85
CA GLY A 89 -1.50 -7.91 -9.94
C GLY A 89 -2.66 -8.66 -10.61
N ALA A 90 -2.73 -8.69 -11.94
CA ALA A 90 -3.88 -9.26 -12.66
C ALA A 90 -3.78 -10.78 -12.76
N ILE A 91 -4.90 -11.47 -12.58
CA ILE A 91 -5.00 -12.93 -12.69
C ILE A 91 -5.77 -13.31 -13.95
N GLY A 92 -5.08 -13.95 -14.89
CA GLY A 92 -5.67 -14.59 -16.05
C GLY A 92 -6.06 -16.02 -15.73
N ALA A 93 -7.36 -16.29 -15.59
CA ALA A 93 -7.89 -17.58 -15.19
C ALA A 93 -9.04 -18.03 -16.10
N PRO A 94 -9.43 -19.33 -16.06
CA PRO A 94 -10.64 -19.81 -16.72
C PRO A 94 -11.90 -19.06 -16.27
N ALA A 95 -12.94 -19.02 -17.09
CA ALA A 95 -14.15 -18.22 -16.83
C ALA A 95 -14.89 -18.57 -15.53
N ALA A 96 -14.79 -19.82 -15.08
CA ALA A 96 -15.38 -20.28 -13.80
C ALA A 96 -14.52 -19.89 -12.58
N PHE A 97 -13.24 -19.54 -12.76
CA PHE A 97 -12.41 -19.05 -11.65
C PHE A 97 -12.74 -17.58 -11.39
N ARG A 98 -13.47 -17.32 -10.31
CA ARG A 98 -13.96 -15.97 -9.98
C ARG A 98 -13.57 -15.57 -8.57
N MET A 99 -12.85 -14.46 -8.49
CA MET A 99 -12.59 -13.75 -7.24
C MET A 99 -13.63 -12.65 -7.02
N GLN A 100 -13.96 -12.37 -5.76
CA GLN A 100 -15.05 -11.47 -5.38
C GLN A 100 -14.87 -10.01 -5.86
N ASP A 101 -13.63 -9.54 -6.04
CA ASP A 101 -13.33 -8.14 -6.42
C ASP A 101 -12.67 -8.01 -7.80
N GLY A 102 -12.92 -8.98 -8.68
CA GLY A 102 -12.28 -9.06 -9.99
C GLY A 102 -10.87 -9.65 -9.88
N ASN A 103 -10.59 -10.68 -10.68
CA ASN A 103 -9.40 -11.56 -10.63
C ASN A 103 -8.07 -10.80 -10.54
N ARG A 104 -7.73 -10.31 -9.35
CA ARG A 104 -6.62 -9.43 -9.05
C ARG A 104 -6.21 -9.59 -7.58
N ILE A 105 -4.91 -9.59 -7.39
CA ILE A 105 -4.22 -9.56 -6.09
C ILE A 105 -3.17 -8.45 -6.13
N ALA A 106 -2.43 -8.24 -5.04
CA ALA A 106 -1.35 -7.27 -5.01
C ALA A 106 -0.30 -7.52 -6.13
N PRO A 107 0.37 -6.46 -6.63
CA PRO A 107 1.53 -6.61 -7.51
C PRO A 107 2.74 -7.19 -6.74
N ASP A 108 3.83 -7.44 -7.47
CA ASP A 108 5.15 -7.80 -6.92
C ASP A 108 5.25 -9.14 -6.18
N TYR A 109 4.28 -10.05 -6.33
CA TYR A 109 4.48 -11.43 -5.89
C TYR A 109 5.59 -12.11 -6.69
N VAL A 110 6.51 -12.76 -6.00
CA VAL A 110 7.58 -13.58 -6.54
C VAL A 110 7.14 -15.04 -6.49
N LEU A 111 6.94 -15.62 -7.66
CA LEU A 111 6.62 -17.04 -7.79
C LEU A 111 7.91 -17.86 -7.97
N PRO A 112 7.94 -19.11 -7.50
CA PRO A 112 9.11 -19.98 -7.67
C PRO A 112 9.46 -20.15 -9.16
N GLY A 113 10.76 -20.17 -9.47
CA GLY A 113 11.24 -20.42 -10.84
C GLY A 113 11.02 -19.29 -11.86
N ASN A 114 10.71 -18.06 -11.41
CA ASN A 114 10.36 -16.92 -12.29
C ASN A 114 9.12 -17.19 -13.16
N GLU A 115 8.24 -18.07 -12.69
CA GLU A 115 7.02 -18.41 -13.40
C GLU A 115 5.93 -17.34 -13.15
N ILE A 116 5.02 -17.17 -14.11
CA ILE A 116 3.88 -16.23 -14.04
C ILE A 116 2.61 -17.05 -13.77
N ARG A 117 2.73 -18.24 -13.17
CA ARG A 117 1.63 -19.19 -13.00
C ARG A 117 1.49 -19.62 -11.54
N ILE A 118 0.26 -19.60 -11.06
CA ILE A 118 -0.10 -20.13 -9.75
C ILE A 118 -0.97 -21.36 -10.02
N THR A 119 -0.55 -22.51 -9.51
CA THR A 119 -1.32 -23.75 -9.61
C THR A 119 -1.97 -24.01 -8.26
N PHE A 120 -3.28 -24.23 -8.30
CA PHE A 120 -4.06 -24.68 -7.15
C PHE A 120 -4.37 -26.15 -7.39
N ASP A 121 -4.08 -27.00 -6.42
CA ASP A 121 -4.48 -28.41 -6.42
C ASP A 121 -5.20 -28.70 -5.10
N THR A 122 -6.28 -29.48 -5.14
CA THR A 122 -6.98 -29.98 -3.95
C THR A 122 -6.11 -30.73 -2.93
N LYS A 123 -4.91 -31.17 -3.33
CA LYS A 123 -3.97 -31.94 -2.50
C LYS A 123 -2.69 -31.20 -2.15
N GLU A 124 -2.39 -30.10 -2.83
CA GLU A 124 -1.12 -29.38 -2.65
C GLU A 124 -1.36 -27.95 -2.20
N ALA A 125 -0.51 -27.49 -1.30
CA ALA A 125 -0.51 -26.11 -0.86
C ALA A 125 0.18 -25.22 -1.91
N PHE A 126 -0.27 -23.98 -2.07
CA PHE A 126 0.37 -23.00 -2.94
C PHE A 126 1.13 -21.95 -2.11
N THR A 127 2.25 -21.46 -2.62
CA THR A 127 3.08 -20.47 -1.92
C THR A 127 3.07 -19.13 -2.64
N LEU A 128 2.80 -18.05 -1.90
CA LEU A 128 2.99 -16.67 -2.35
C LEU A 128 4.23 -16.09 -1.65
N LYS A 129 5.10 -15.43 -2.41
CA LYS A 129 6.23 -14.68 -1.84
C LYS A 129 6.14 -13.22 -2.25
N HIS A 130 6.53 -12.30 -1.37
CA HIS A 130 6.63 -10.87 -1.65
C HIS A 130 7.97 -10.35 -1.11
N PRO A 131 8.68 -9.46 -1.83
CA PRO A 131 10.00 -8.97 -1.42
C PRO A 131 10.02 -8.36 -0.01
N GLU A 132 8.96 -7.62 0.34
CA GLU A 132 8.83 -6.98 1.66
C GLU A 132 8.01 -7.82 2.66
N GLY A 133 7.20 -8.78 2.16
CA GLY A 133 6.21 -9.52 2.97
C GLY A 133 6.65 -10.92 3.37
N GLY A 134 7.71 -11.47 2.78
CA GLY A 134 8.18 -12.82 3.05
C GLY A 134 7.48 -13.88 2.21
N SER A 135 7.39 -15.11 2.72
CA SER A 135 6.85 -16.27 2.01
C SER A 135 5.76 -16.92 2.85
N TYR A 136 4.57 -17.08 2.29
CA TYR A 136 3.43 -17.71 2.94
C TYR A 136 2.87 -18.82 2.08
N THR A 137 2.62 -19.96 2.72
CA THR A 137 2.03 -21.13 2.09
C THR A 137 0.58 -21.25 2.53
N PHE A 138 -0.30 -21.55 1.58
CA PHE A 138 -1.73 -21.61 1.77
C PHE A 138 -2.23 -22.97 1.32
N SER A 139 -3.18 -23.55 2.06
CA SER A 139 -3.87 -24.76 1.64
C SER A 139 -4.67 -24.52 0.35
N ASP A 140 -5.21 -25.60 -0.22
CA ASP A 140 -6.19 -25.55 -1.31
C ASP A 140 -7.40 -24.67 -1.01
N LYS A 141 -7.71 -24.46 0.29
CA LYS A 141 -8.83 -23.63 0.78
C LYS A 141 -8.42 -22.18 1.04
N GLY A 142 -7.13 -21.85 0.95
CA GLY A 142 -6.61 -20.53 1.28
C GLY A 142 -6.30 -20.32 2.76
N ASP A 143 -6.35 -21.39 3.58
CA ASP A 143 -5.93 -21.31 4.98
C ASP A 143 -4.42 -21.23 5.06
N LEU A 144 -3.89 -20.40 5.95
CA LEU A 144 -2.46 -20.26 6.13
C LEU A 144 -1.86 -21.58 6.66
N SER A 145 -1.11 -22.27 5.80
CA SER A 145 -0.35 -23.46 6.17
C SER A 145 1.00 -23.02 6.72
N ARG A 146 1.15 -23.08 8.04
CA ARG A 146 2.43 -22.86 8.70
C ARG A 146 3.37 -23.99 8.26
N SER A 147 4.50 -23.65 7.64
CA SER A 147 5.58 -24.62 7.44
C SER A 147 6.04 -25.08 8.82
N GLU A 148 5.75 -26.34 9.17
CA GLU A 148 6.51 -27.04 10.21
C GLU A 148 7.95 -27.29 9.75
#